data_AF-A0A963TMZ7-F1
#
_entry.id   AF-A0A963TMZ7-F1
#
_cell.length_a   1.000
_cell.length_b   1.000
_cell.length_c   1.000
_cell.angle_alpha   90.00
_cell.angle_beta   90.00
_cell.angle_gamma   90.00
#
_symmetry.space_group_name_H-M   'P 1'
#
loop_
_entity.id
_entity.type
_entity.pdbx_description
1 polymer ?
#
loop_
_entity_poly.entity_id
_entity_poly.type
_entity_poly.pdbx_seq_one_letter_code
_entity_poly.pdbx_strand_id
1 'polypeptide(L)'
;MKKKLTSLLAATALTASAALSSASAALAADYTIKIAFLGSPEDEDYDGSMVFKDYVESRSNGRAAVEIYPSGQFCGNEKECLENLQAGILEVYITTIGGFGNVFGPGQVLDLPYMFANDRIAECVFDGPFVNELRAGVLAEGIPMRLMVISNTGGWRNFGTTTKLIKTPEDVKGLKIRTIPAEIQQELV
;
A
#
# COMPACT_ATOMS: atom_id res chain seq x y z
N MET A 1 53.67 -8.19 44.19
CA MET A 1 52.60 -9.05 43.62
C MET A 1 51.31 -8.28 43.27
N LYS A 2 50.84 -7.30 44.06
CA LYS A 2 49.58 -6.58 43.80
C LYS A 2 49.51 -5.79 42.47
N LYS A 3 50.63 -5.16 42.03
CA LYS A 3 50.67 -4.39 40.76
C LYS A 3 50.57 -5.24 39.48
N LYS A 4 51.01 -6.51 39.52
CA LYS A 4 50.90 -7.44 38.37
C LYS A 4 49.47 -8.00 38.24
N LEU A 5 48.74 -8.11 39.34
CA LEU A 5 47.34 -8.59 39.32
C LEU A 5 46.38 -7.53 38.76
N THR A 6 46.63 -6.25 39.06
CA THR A 6 45.85 -5.12 38.52
C THR A 6 46.07 -4.88 37.03
N SER A 7 47.25 -5.20 36.48
CA SER A 7 47.48 -5.05 35.02
C SER A 7 46.87 -6.21 34.21
N LEU A 8 46.73 -7.40 34.79
CA LEU A 8 46.02 -8.51 34.16
C LEU A 8 44.50 -8.27 34.12
N LEU A 9 43.88 -7.75 35.19
CA LEU A 9 42.44 -7.44 35.17
C LEU A 9 42.10 -6.31 34.17
N ALA A 10 42.94 -5.29 34.03
CA ALA A 10 42.72 -4.20 33.08
C ALA A 10 42.86 -4.67 31.61
N ALA A 11 43.79 -5.59 31.33
CA ALA A 11 43.96 -6.17 29.99
C ALA A 11 42.82 -7.12 29.59
N THR A 12 42.17 -7.76 30.56
CA THR A 12 41.02 -8.67 30.33
C THR A 12 39.72 -7.88 30.12
N ALA A 13 39.56 -6.73 30.78
CA ALA A 13 38.40 -5.85 30.58
C ALA A 13 38.43 -5.13 29.21
N LEU A 14 39.62 -4.76 28.72
CA LEU A 14 39.77 -4.06 27.43
C LEU A 14 39.58 -5.00 26.23
N THR A 15 39.87 -6.30 26.38
CA THR A 15 39.62 -7.32 25.36
C THR A 15 38.16 -7.77 25.32
N ALA A 16 37.44 -7.75 26.46
CA ALA A 16 35.99 -8.02 26.50
C ALA A 16 35.15 -6.92 25.84
N SER A 17 35.53 -5.64 25.96
CA SER A 17 34.81 -4.52 25.30
C SER A 17 35.06 -4.43 23.78
N ALA A 18 36.16 -4.99 23.28
CA ALA A 18 36.42 -5.08 21.83
C ALA A 18 35.61 -6.20 21.16
N ALA A 19 35.29 -7.27 21.91
CA ALA A 19 34.50 -8.40 21.41
C ALA A 19 32.99 -8.11 21.36
N LEU A 20 32.47 -7.20 22.20
CA LEU A 20 31.05 -6.77 22.10
C LEU A 20 30.81 -5.72 21.01
N SER A 21 31.83 -4.98 20.60
CA SER A 21 31.71 -3.94 19.56
C SER A 21 31.67 -4.52 18.13
N SER A 22 32.00 -5.80 17.95
CA SER A 22 31.97 -6.50 16.65
C SER A 22 30.66 -7.24 16.37
N ALA A 23 29.73 -7.28 17.32
CA ALA A 23 28.41 -7.91 17.16
C ALA A 23 27.32 -6.95 16.64
N SER A 24 27.61 -5.65 16.57
CA SER A 24 26.73 -4.66 15.93
C SER A 24 27.26 -4.29 14.55
N ALA A 25 27.51 -5.29 13.70
CA ALA A 25 27.36 -5.03 12.27
C ALA A 25 25.89 -4.61 12.10
N ALA A 26 25.66 -3.33 11.82
CA ALA A 26 24.35 -2.86 11.42
C ALA A 26 23.90 -3.75 10.25
N LEU A 27 22.95 -4.65 10.51
CA LEU A 27 22.30 -5.44 9.48
C LEU A 27 21.42 -4.45 8.69
N ALA A 28 22.05 -3.73 7.77
CA ALA A 28 21.32 -3.00 6.75
C ALA A 28 20.52 -4.04 5.94
N ALA A 29 19.25 -3.75 5.69
CA ALA A 29 18.41 -4.65 4.91
C ALA A 29 19.02 -4.85 3.51
N ASP A 30 18.92 -6.08 2.99
CA ASP A 30 19.36 -6.43 1.64
C ASP A 30 18.46 -5.75 0.58
N TYR A 31 17.19 -5.52 0.93
CA TYR A 31 16.17 -4.95 0.05
C TYR A 31 15.29 -3.97 0.82
N THR A 32 14.85 -2.92 0.14
CA THR A 32 13.83 -1.99 0.66
C THR A 32 12.61 -2.04 -0.25
N ILE A 33 11.45 -2.31 0.34
CA ILE A 33 10.14 -2.24 -0.33
C ILE A 33 9.51 -0.90 0.06
N LYS A 34 9.35 -0.01 -0.91
CA LYS A 34 8.68 1.28 -0.73
C LYS A 34 7.21 1.12 -1.08
N ILE A 35 6.34 1.45 -0.13
CA ILE A 35 4.89 1.47 -0.28
C ILE A 35 4.45 2.92 -0.28
N ALA A 36 3.69 3.34 -1.29
CA ALA A 36 3.09 4.67 -1.34
C ALA A 36 1.58 4.62 -1.50
N PHE A 37 0.91 5.63 -0.96
CA PHE A 37 -0.52 5.91 -1.17
C PHE A 37 -0.83 7.38 -0.88
N LEU A 38 -1.99 7.83 -1.35
CA LEU A 38 -2.40 9.24 -1.26
C LEU A 38 -3.19 9.55 0.03
N GLY A 39 -3.73 8.52 0.70
CA GLY A 39 -4.42 8.62 1.98
C GLY A 39 -3.52 9.10 3.12
N SER A 40 -4.12 9.59 4.21
CA SER A 40 -3.38 10.05 5.38
C SER A 40 -2.88 8.86 6.24
N PRO A 41 -2.03 9.09 7.25
CA PRO A 41 -1.72 8.05 8.24
C PRO A 41 -2.91 7.60 9.11
N GLU A 42 -4.07 8.26 8.97
CA GLU A 42 -5.32 7.92 9.67
C GLU A 42 -6.27 7.10 8.78
N ASP A 43 -5.85 6.83 7.54
CA ASP A 43 -6.56 6.07 6.52
C ASP A 43 -6.26 4.57 6.64
N GLU A 44 -7.20 3.73 6.25
CA GLU A 44 -7.08 2.28 6.31
C GLU A 44 -5.90 1.71 5.48
N ASP A 45 -5.47 2.40 4.42
CA ASP A 45 -4.30 2.02 3.64
C ASP A 45 -3.03 2.00 4.50
N TYR A 46 -2.95 2.89 5.51
CA TYR A 46 -1.84 2.95 6.45
C TYR A 46 -1.83 1.73 7.37
N ASP A 47 -2.99 1.35 7.92
CA ASP A 47 -3.11 0.19 8.81
C ASP A 47 -2.70 -1.11 8.10
N GLY A 48 -3.17 -1.32 6.86
CA GLY A 48 -2.79 -2.46 6.04
C GLY A 48 -1.29 -2.48 5.73
N SER A 49 -0.71 -1.32 5.44
CA SER A 49 0.73 -1.16 5.17
C SER A 49 1.59 -1.46 6.40
N MET A 50 1.14 -1.08 7.60
CA MET A 50 1.83 -1.40 8.86
C MET A 50 1.83 -2.91 9.12
N VAL A 51 0.71 -3.60 8.91
CA VAL A 51 0.63 -5.06 9.05
C VAL A 51 1.54 -5.74 8.02
N PHE A 52 1.56 -5.25 6.77
CA PHE A 52 2.46 -5.77 5.75
C PHE A 52 3.93 -5.58 6.12
N LYS A 53 4.31 -4.40 6.63
CA LYS A 53 5.65 -4.11 7.12
C LYS A 53 6.07 -5.10 8.19
N ASP A 54 5.29 -5.24 9.25
CA ASP A 54 5.59 -6.16 10.35
C ASP A 54 5.72 -7.61 9.86
N TYR A 55 4.83 -8.03 8.95
CA TYR A 55 4.88 -9.37 8.37
C TYR A 55 6.14 -9.59 7.54
N VAL A 56 6.49 -8.69 6.62
CA VAL A 56 7.65 -8.84 5.73
C VAL A 56 8.96 -8.77 6.50
N GLU A 57 9.11 -7.79 7.39
CA GLU A 57 10.34 -7.61 8.16
C GLU A 57 10.59 -8.80 9.10
N SER A 58 9.54 -9.29 9.78
CA SER A 58 9.66 -10.46 10.64
C SER A 58 9.91 -11.75 9.87
N ARG A 59 9.19 -12.00 8.77
CA ARG A 59 9.33 -13.22 7.97
C ARG A 59 10.63 -13.28 7.18
N SER A 60 11.21 -12.12 6.85
CA SER A 60 12.50 -12.03 6.18
C SER A 60 13.69 -12.07 7.13
N ASN A 61 13.47 -12.14 8.45
CA ASN A 61 14.50 -11.98 9.48
C ASN A 61 15.30 -10.67 9.29
N GLY A 62 14.60 -9.57 8.95
CA GLY A 62 15.19 -8.25 8.74
C GLY A 62 15.94 -8.06 7.42
N ARG A 63 15.91 -9.05 6.51
CA ARG A 63 16.56 -8.92 5.20
C ARG A 63 15.83 -8.00 4.23
N ALA A 64 14.52 -7.86 4.39
CA ALA A 64 13.72 -6.88 3.66
C ALA A 64 13.24 -5.83 4.66
N ALA A 65 13.48 -4.55 4.37
CA ALA A 65 12.88 -3.42 5.04
C ALA A 65 11.65 -2.94 4.27
N VAL A 66 10.66 -2.40 4.97
CA VAL A 66 9.49 -1.76 4.36
C VAL A 66 9.42 -0.30 4.79
N GLU A 67 9.38 0.59 3.80
CA GLU A 67 9.21 2.03 4.00
C GLU A 67 7.83 2.44 3.50
N ILE A 68 7.09 3.18 4.33
CA ILE A 68 5.70 3.56 4.05
C ILE A 68 5.66 5.08 3.84
N TYR A 69 5.11 5.50 2.71
CA TYR A 69 5.02 6.89 2.27
C TYR A 69 3.55 7.29 2.09
N PRO A 70 2.86 7.70 3.17
CA PRO A 70 1.48 8.16 3.11
C PRO A 70 1.38 9.57 2.52
N SER A 71 0.16 10.06 2.31
CA SER A 71 -0.16 11.47 2.00
C SER A 71 0.54 12.00 0.75
N GLY A 72 0.82 11.12 -0.22
CA GLY A 72 1.52 11.52 -1.45
C GLY A 72 2.96 12.01 -1.22
N GLN A 73 3.62 11.61 -0.13
CA GLN A 73 5.01 11.99 0.16
C GLN A 73 6.01 11.49 -0.90
N PHE A 74 5.70 10.35 -1.54
CA PHE A 74 6.54 9.78 -2.60
C PHE A 74 6.18 10.28 -4.00
N CYS A 75 4.88 10.45 -4.25
CA CYS A 75 4.30 10.84 -5.54
C CYS A 75 3.00 11.60 -5.26
N GLY A 76 2.78 12.74 -5.93
CA GLY A 76 1.73 13.69 -5.56
C GLY A 76 0.33 13.34 -6.07
N ASN A 77 0.22 12.42 -7.02
CA ASN A 77 -1.05 11.98 -7.61
C ASN A 77 -0.95 10.55 -8.16
N GLU A 78 -2.11 9.97 -8.46
CA GLU A 78 -2.26 8.57 -8.88
C GLU A 78 -1.45 8.23 -10.13
N LYS A 79 -1.48 9.10 -11.15
CA LYS A 79 -0.73 8.90 -12.39
C LYS A 79 0.77 8.80 -12.14
N GLU A 80 1.32 9.73 -11.37
CA GLU A 80 2.75 9.74 -11.02
C GLU A 80 3.15 8.49 -10.22
N CYS A 81 2.31 8.03 -9.29
CA CYS A 81 2.57 6.82 -8.53
C CYS A 81 2.57 5.56 -9.42
N LEU A 82 1.64 5.46 -10.36
CA LEU A 82 1.59 4.35 -11.31
C LEU A 82 2.79 4.35 -12.26
N GLU A 83 3.21 5.52 -12.75
CA GLU A 83 4.42 5.66 -13.57
C GLU A 83 5.68 5.21 -12.81
N ASN A 84 5.82 5.60 -11.54
CA ASN A 84 6.93 5.16 -10.68
C ASN A 84 6.89 3.65 -10.40
N LEU A 85 5.71 3.07 -10.25
CA LEU A 85 5.53 1.62 -10.09
C LEU A 85 5.95 0.86 -11.36
N GLN A 86 5.49 1.31 -12.53
CA GLN A 86 5.86 0.71 -13.82
C GLN A 86 7.36 0.83 -14.13
N ALA A 87 7.98 1.93 -13.70
CA ALA A 87 9.42 2.16 -13.83
C ALA A 87 10.26 1.33 -12.85
N GLY A 88 9.64 0.67 -11.86
CA GLY A 88 10.34 -0.06 -10.79
C GLY A 88 11.05 0.86 -9.79
N ILE A 89 10.68 2.14 -9.73
CA ILE A 89 11.17 3.10 -8.74
C ILE A 89 10.42 2.91 -7.42
N LEU A 90 9.12 2.60 -7.49
CA LEU A 90 8.25 2.28 -6.37
C LEU A 90 7.90 0.77 -6.41
N GLU A 91 8.00 0.06 -5.29
CA GLU A 91 7.73 -1.39 -5.27
C GLU A 91 6.24 -1.71 -5.07
N VAL A 92 5.51 -0.90 -4.31
CA VAL A 92 4.07 -1.08 -4.06
C VAL A 92 3.36 0.27 -4.09
N TYR A 93 2.28 0.35 -4.84
CA TYR A 93 1.34 1.47 -4.81
C TYR A 93 -0.05 0.94 -4.43
N ILE A 94 -0.67 1.52 -3.40
CA ILE A 94 -2.06 1.24 -3.06
C ILE A 94 -2.93 2.30 -3.75
N THR A 95 -3.89 1.84 -4.54
CA THR A 95 -4.73 2.69 -5.38
C THR A 95 -6.17 2.18 -5.39
N THR A 96 -7.08 3.05 -5.81
CA THR A 96 -8.50 2.71 -5.96
C THR A 96 -8.74 1.94 -7.26
N ILE A 97 -9.89 1.26 -7.39
CA ILE A 97 -10.27 0.55 -8.62
C ILE A 97 -10.27 1.48 -9.84
N GLY A 98 -10.67 2.75 -9.69
CA GLY A 98 -10.59 3.72 -10.78
C GLY A 98 -9.17 3.90 -11.33
N GLY A 99 -8.18 3.98 -10.44
CA GLY A 99 -6.77 4.05 -10.83
C GLY A 99 -6.23 2.78 -11.43
N PHE A 100 -6.64 1.63 -10.90
CA PHE A 100 -6.31 0.33 -11.51
C PHE A 100 -6.89 0.20 -12.92
N GLY A 101 -8.14 0.63 -13.12
CA GLY A 101 -8.84 0.64 -14.42
C GLY A 101 -8.15 1.51 -15.47
N ASN A 102 -7.54 2.62 -15.05
CA ASN A 102 -6.75 3.48 -15.95
C ASN A 102 -5.51 2.76 -16.53
N VAL A 103 -5.02 1.70 -15.89
CA VAL A 103 -3.88 0.90 -16.39
C VAL A 103 -4.32 -0.43 -16.99
N PHE A 104 -5.28 -1.09 -16.37
CA PHE A 104 -5.87 -2.34 -16.83
C PHE A 104 -7.39 -2.18 -16.93
N GLY A 105 -7.86 -1.76 -18.11
CA GLY A 105 -9.26 -1.43 -18.39
C GLY A 105 -10.28 -2.47 -17.90
N PRO A 106 -10.07 -3.79 -18.09
CA PRO A 106 -11.00 -4.81 -17.60
C PRO A 106 -11.20 -4.79 -16.08
N GLY A 107 -10.23 -4.29 -15.31
CA GLY A 107 -10.33 -4.13 -13.86
C GLY A 107 -11.45 -3.16 -13.42
N GLN A 108 -11.86 -2.24 -14.30
CA GLN A 108 -12.87 -1.23 -14.01
C GLN A 108 -14.29 -1.81 -13.85
N VAL A 109 -14.50 -3.09 -14.21
CA VAL A 109 -15.76 -3.81 -13.93
C VAL A 109 -16.12 -3.78 -12.44
N LEU A 110 -15.11 -3.72 -11.57
CA LEU A 110 -15.28 -3.63 -10.11
C LEU A 110 -15.78 -2.25 -9.64
N ASP A 111 -15.75 -1.24 -10.50
CA ASP A 111 -16.14 0.15 -10.19
C ASP A 111 -17.55 0.50 -10.69
N LEU A 112 -18.27 -0.48 -11.26
CA LEU A 112 -19.64 -0.29 -11.70
C LEU A 112 -20.55 0.03 -10.50
N PRO A 113 -21.37 1.11 -10.56
CA PRO A 113 -22.24 1.48 -9.46
C PRO A 113 -23.18 0.36 -9.05
N TYR A 114 -23.29 0.13 -7.74
CA TYR A 114 -24.16 -0.89 -7.13
C TYR A 114 -23.85 -2.35 -7.52
N MET A 115 -22.64 -2.63 -8.02
CA MET A 115 -22.19 -3.99 -8.37
C MET A 115 -22.24 -4.97 -7.18
N PHE A 116 -21.86 -4.50 -5.99
CA PHE A 116 -21.87 -5.29 -4.76
C PHE A 116 -22.97 -4.83 -3.83
N ALA A 117 -23.78 -5.78 -3.34
CA ALA A 117 -24.88 -5.47 -2.44
C ALA A 117 -24.45 -5.27 -0.97
N ASN A 118 -23.28 -5.79 -0.58
CA ASN A 118 -22.69 -5.61 0.75
C ASN A 118 -21.25 -6.14 0.79
N ASP A 119 -20.55 -5.84 1.88
CA ASP A 119 -19.16 -6.24 2.12
C ASP A 119 -18.95 -7.75 2.01
N ARG A 120 -19.86 -8.57 2.59
CA ARG A 120 -19.71 -10.02 2.59
C ARG A 120 -19.69 -10.61 1.19
N ILE A 121 -20.48 -10.06 0.28
CA ILE A 121 -20.48 -10.49 -1.13
C ILE A 121 -19.19 -10.02 -1.82
N ALA A 122 -18.76 -8.78 -1.58
CA ALA A 122 -17.52 -8.25 -2.17
C ALA A 122 -16.31 -9.08 -1.74
N GLU A 123 -16.14 -9.34 -0.45
CA GLU A 123 -15.05 -10.17 0.09
C GLU A 123 -15.09 -11.60 -0.49
N CYS A 124 -16.28 -12.20 -0.62
CA CYS A 124 -16.40 -13.52 -1.24
C CYS A 124 -15.94 -13.53 -2.72
N VAL A 125 -16.14 -12.43 -3.46
CA VAL A 125 -15.66 -12.29 -4.83
C VAL A 125 -14.15 -12.05 -4.86
N PHE A 126 -13.62 -11.25 -3.94
CA PHE A 126 -12.20 -10.92 -3.85
C PHE A 126 -11.34 -12.12 -3.43
N ASP A 127 -11.87 -12.97 -2.54
CA ASP A 127 -11.26 -14.25 -2.16
C ASP A 127 -11.46 -15.37 -3.20
N GLY A 128 -12.32 -15.11 -4.19
CA GLY A 128 -12.71 -16.07 -5.22
C GLY A 128 -11.71 -16.17 -6.39
N PRO A 129 -12.04 -16.99 -7.41
CA PRO A 129 -11.20 -17.16 -8.59
C PRO A 129 -11.09 -15.89 -9.44
N PHE A 130 -12.03 -14.95 -9.30
CA PHE A 130 -12.12 -13.74 -10.10
C PHE A 130 -10.85 -12.88 -10.02
N VAL A 131 -10.28 -12.69 -8.83
CA VAL A 131 -9.04 -11.89 -8.70
C VAL A 131 -7.85 -12.60 -9.37
N ASN A 132 -7.86 -13.93 -9.47
CA ASN A 132 -6.84 -14.66 -10.23
C ASN A 132 -6.98 -14.43 -11.73
N GLU A 133 -8.21 -14.30 -12.25
CA GLU A 133 -8.44 -13.93 -13.65
C GLU A 133 -7.93 -12.53 -13.94
N LEU A 134 -8.19 -11.56 -13.04
CA LEU A 134 -7.64 -10.20 -13.16
C LEU A 134 -6.10 -10.21 -13.13
N ARG A 135 -5.49 -10.94 -12.19
CA ARG A 135 -4.02 -11.10 -12.11
C ARG A 135 -3.45 -11.66 -13.41
N ALA A 136 -4.09 -12.68 -13.98
CA ALA A 136 -3.67 -13.27 -15.24
C ALA A 136 -3.83 -12.29 -16.41
N GLY A 137 -4.92 -11.52 -16.44
CA GLY A 137 -5.17 -10.48 -17.44
C GLY A 137 -4.09 -9.40 -17.46
N VAL A 138 -3.73 -8.87 -16.29
CA VAL A 138 -2.64 -7.87 -16.15
C VAL A 138 -1.34 -8.39 -16.76
N LEU A 139 -0.98 -9.64 -16.47
CA LEU A 139 0.23 -10.27 -17.02
C LEU A 139 0.13 -10.53 -18.53
N ALA A 140 -1.04 -10.94 -19.01
CA ALA A 140 -1.27 -11.24 -20.42
C ALA A 140 -1.19 -9.99 -21.31
N GLU A 141 -1.57 -8.82 -20.79
CA GLU A 141 -1.44 -7.54 -21.50
C GLU A 141 -0.01 -6.96 -21.45
N GLY A 142 0.92 -7.61 -20.75
CA GLY A 142 2.30 -7.15 -20.64
C GLY A 142 2.47 -5.90 -19.79
N ILE A 143 1.50 -5.59 -18.93
CA ILE A 143 1.59 -4.48 -17.98
C ILE A 143 2.73 -4.82 -17.00
N PRO A 144 3.73 -3.94 -16.80
CA PRO A 144 4.92 -4.24 -16.02
C PRO A 144 4.67 -4.14 -14.49
N MET A 145 3.55 -4.66 -14.02
CA MET A 145 3.11 -4.61 -12.63
C MET A 145 2.37 -5.90 -12.27
N ARG A 146 2.14 -6.12 -10.97
CA ARG A 146 1.38 -7.27 -10.47
C ARG A 146 0.27 -6.80 -9.54
N LEU A 147 -0.94 -7.29 -9.78
CA LEU A 147 -2.04 -7.12 -8.84
C LEU A 147 -1.82 -8.04 -7.61
N MET A 148 -1.54 -7.44 -6.46
CA MET A 148 -1.29 -8.20 -5.22
C MET A 148 -2.57 -8.65 -4.55
N VAL A 149 -3.45 -7.70 -4.23
CA VAL A 149 -4.71 -7.92 -3.49
C VAL A 149 -5.74 -6.89 -3.93
N ILE A 150 -7.01 -7.24 -3.79
CA ILE A 150 -8.14 -6.31 -3.83
C ILE A 150 -8.87 -6.48 -2.50
N SER A 151 -9.17 -5.39 -1.82
CA SER A 151 -9.89 -5.38 -0.55
C SER A 151 -10.81 -4.18 -0.47
N ASN A 152 -11.82 -4.24 0.40
CA ASN A 152 -12.65 -3.09 0.72
C ASN A 152 -11.92 -2.18 1.73
N THR A 153 -11.38 -1.07 1.24
CA THR A 153 -10.64 -0.07 2.02
C THR A 153 -11.58 1.10 2.37
N GLY A 154 -12.12 1.14 3.59
CA GLY A 154 -12.85 2.32 4.07
C GLY A 154 -14.35 2.39 3.71
N GLY A 155 -14.88 1.40 2.99
CA GLY A 155 -16.32 1.21 2.76
C GLY A 155 -16.84 1.79 1.44
N TRP A 156 -18.17 1.84 1.31
CA TRP A 156 -18.85 2.22 0.07
C TRP A 156 -18.91 3.74 -0.12
N ARG A 157 -18.71 4.20 -1.36
CA ARG A 157 -18.76 5.62 -1.71
C ARG A 157 -20.15 6.21 -1.55
N ASN A 158 -20.21 7.40 -0.97
CA ASN A 158 -21.43 8.17 -0.73
C ASN A 158 -21.29 9.60 -1.27
N PHE A 159 -22.41 10.21 -1.66
CA PHE A 159 -22.42 11.63 -2.01
C PHE A 159 -22.26 12.50 -0.76
N GLY A 160 -21.18 13.28 -0.71
CA GLY A 160 -20.96 14.31 0.30
C GLY A 160 -21.19 15.71 -0.27
N THR A 161 -21.99 16.53 0.41
CA THR A 161 -22.13 17.96 0.09
C THR A 161 -22.08 18.80 1.36
N THR A 162 -21.71 20.08 1.21
CA THR A 162 -21.68 21.06 2.32
C THR A 162 -22.95 21.91 2.40
N THR A 163 -23.83 21.85 1.38
CA THR A 163 -24.94 22.81 1.21
C THR A 163 -26.31 22.17 1.12
N LYS A 164 -26.41 20.91 0.67
CA LYS A 164 -27.68 20.24 0.42
C LYS A 164 -27.64 18.78 0.85
N LEU A 165 -28.57 18.39 1.73
CA LEU A 165 -28.80 16.99 2.04
C LEU A 165 -29.41 16.28 0.82
N ILE A 166 -28.79 15.19 0.39
CA ILE A 166 -29.27 14.32 -0.70
C ILE A 166 -30.06 13.18 -0.07
N LYS A 167 -31.34 13.03 -0.43
CA LYS A 167 -32.18 11.90 0.03
C LYS A 167 -32.73 11.08 -1.14
N THR A 168 -32.83 11.69 -2.31
CA THR A 168 -33.41 11.11 -3.52
C THR A 168 -32.48 11.33 -4.71
N PRO A 169 -32.54 10.50 -5.77
CA PRO A 169 -31.76 10.73 -6.99
C PRO A 169 -32.02 12.11 -7.62
N GLU A 170 -33.23 12.65 -7.50
CA GLU A 170 -33.56 13.98 -8.02
C GLU A 170 -32.74 15.09 -7.33
N ASP A 171 -32.27 14.84 -6.10
CA ASP A 171 -31.54 15.84 -5.33
C ASP A 171 -30.16 16.17 -5.90
N VAL A 172 -29.57 15.24 -6.67
CA VAL A 172 -28.26 15.46 -7.29
C VAL A 172 -28.32 16.25 -8.60
N LYS A 173 -29.53 16.46 -9.15
CA LYS A 173 -29.71 17.14 -10.44
C LYS A 173 -29.13 18.56 -10.41
N GLY A 174 -28.20 18.83 -11.32
CA GLY A 174 -27.55 20.13 -11.48
C GLY A 174 -26.44 20.41 -10.46
N LEU A 175 -26.13 19.47 -9.56
CA LEU A 175 -24.96 19.58 -8.70
C LEU A 175 -23.69 19.35 -9.51
N LYS A 176 -22.63 20.09 -9.17
CA LYS A 176 -21.28 19.83 -9.66
C LYS A 176 -20.56 19.00 -8.61
N ILE A 177 -20.48 17.69 -8.83
CA ILE A 177 -19.82 16.74 -7.93
C ILE A 177 -18.45 16.39 -8.51
N ARG A 178 -17.42 16.42 -7.66
CA ARG A 178 -16.07 15.99 -8.05
C ARG A 178 -15.99 14.47 -8.02
N THR A 179 -15.42 13.88 -9.06
CA THR A 179 -15.19 12.43 -9.18
C THR A 179 -13.68 12.11 -9.21
N ILE A 180 -13.35 10.82 -9.18
CA ILE A 180 -12.03 10.33 -9.60
C ILE A 180 -11.93 10.46 -11.13
N PRO A 181 -10.75 10.79 -11.69
CA PRO A 181 -10.54 10.81 -13.14
C PRO A 181 -10.50 9.39 -13.73
N ALA A 182 -11.65 8.72 -13.73
CA ALA A 182 -11.86 7.41 -14.33
C ALA A 182 -13.19 7.43 -15.11
N GLU A 183 -13.21 6.87 -16.31
CA GLU A 183 -14.33 6.99 -17.26
C GLU A 183 -15.67 6.53 -16.65
N ILE A 184 -15.74 5.31 -16.12
CA ILE A 184 -16.96 4.77 -15.49
C ILE A 184 -17.49 5.67 -14.36
N GLN A 185 -16.59 6.25 -13.56
CA GLN A 185 -16.96 7.16 -12.47
C GLN A 185 -17.45 8.52 -12.97
N GLN A 186 -17.02 8.97 -14.14
CA GLN A 186 -17.48 10.24 -14.72
C GLN A 186 -18.78 10.09 -15.52
N GLU A 187 -19.03 8.90 -16.07
CA GLU A 187 -20.23 8.63 -16.86
C GLU A 187 -21.42 8.15 -16.02
N LEU A 188 -21.18 7.34 -14.98
CA LEU A 188 -22.25 6.63 -14.28
C LEU A 188 -22.55 7.17 -12.86
N VAL A 189 -21.78 8.16 -12.37
CA VAL A 189 -21.94 8.76 -11.02
C VAL A 189 -22.23 10.26 -11.13
#